data_AF-A0A9X8SRX8-F1
#
_entry.id   AF-A0A9X8SRX8-F1
#
_cell.length_a   1.000
_cell.length_b   1.000
_cell.length_c   1.000
_cell.angle_alpha   90.00
_cell.angle_beta   90.00
_cell.angle_gamma   90.00
#
_symmetry.space_group_name_H-M   'P 1'
#
loop_
_entity.id
_entity.type
_entity.pdbx_description
1 polymer ?
#
loop_
_entity_poly.entity_id
_entity_poly.type
_entity_poly.pdbx_seq_one_letter_code
_entity_poly.pdbx_strand_id
1 'polypeptide(L)'
;MAAAASCSSVYAATLPTSEVDAYILAMNTMSPITAKYTIQYKQAVEQKCNTALSVEQLNSKAFTNVVQAMVSSETVDRMGLDAAGGSLQDTLSVIGKNVTCSDLNAPFKALLDDKDFTRKHQHLSKVLHTWNEVVSQSKP
;
A
#
# COMPACT_ATOMS: atom_id res chain seq x y z
N MET A 1 -48.92 -14.10 0.49
CA MET A 1 -47.70 -13.77 1.25
C MET A 1 -46.53 -14.38 0.48
N ALA A 2 -45.90 -13.65 -0.46
CA ALA A 2 -44.81 -12.68 -0.28
C ALA A 2 -43.54 -13.34 0.30
N ALA A 3 -42.34 -13.25 -0.25
CA ALA A 3 -41.82 -12.75 -1.53
C ALA A 3 -40.44 -13.42 -1.70
N ALA A 4 -40.09 -13.88 -2.91
CA ALA A 4 -38.74 -14.33 -3.20
C ALA A 4 -37.80 -13.11 -3.13
N ALA A 5 -36.93 -13.07 -2.12
CA ALA A 5 -35.89 -12.08 -2.02
C ALA A 5 -34.83 -12.37 -3.09
N SER A 6 -35.05 -11.84 -4.30
CA SER A 6 -33.99 -11.69 -5.29
C SER A 6 -32.97 -10.69 -4.74
N CYS A 7 -31.91 -11.20 -4.11
CA CYS A 7 -30.71 -10.42 -3.83
C CYS A 7 -29.99 -10.17 -5.15
N SER A 8 -30.54 -9.27 -5.98
CA SER A 8 -29.81 -8.69 -7.10
C SER A 8 -28.80 -7.73 -6.50
N SER A 9 -27.55 -8.17 -6.36
CA SER A 9 -26.43 -7.28 -6.11
C SER A 9 -26.26 -6.39 -7.34
N VAL A 10 -27.03 -5.31 -7.40
CA VAL A 10 -26.84 -4.23 -8.38
C VAL A 10 -25.63 -3.41 -7.95
N TYR A 11 -24.44 -4.01 -8.05
CA TYR A 11 -23.26 -3.25 -8.40
C TYR A 11 -23.14 -3.36 -9.91
N ALA A 12 -24.01 -2.62 -10.61
CA ALA A 12 -23.70 -2.25 -11.99
C ALA A 12 -22.48 -1.34 -11.88
N ALA A 13 -21.29 -1.92 -12.03
CA ALA A 13 -20.05 -1.18 -12.22
C ALA A 13 -20.18 -0.39 -13.52
N THR A 14 -20.78 0.79 -13.45
CA THR A 14 -20.71 1.76 -14.53
C THR A 14 -19.24 2.11 -14.68
N LEU A 15 -18.65 1.68 -15.79
CA LEU A 15 -17.29 2.04 -16.15
C LEU A 15 -17.16 3.56 -16.12
N PRO A 16 -16.12 4.11 -15.49
CA PRO A 16 -16.01 5.54 -15.26
C PRO A 16 -15.89 6.29 -16.59
N THR A 17 -16.69 7.34 -16.74
CA THR A 17 -16.80 8.17 -17.95
C THR A 17 -15.85 9.37 -17.97
N SER A 18 -15.17 9.62 -16.85
CA SER A 18 -14.15 10.65 -16.70
C SER A 18 -13.01 10.15 -15.81
N GLU A 19 -11.83 10.77 -15.89
CA GLU A 19 -10.69 10.44 -15.04
C GLU A 19 -11.05 10.61 -13.55
N VAL A 20 -11.85 11.63 -13.23
CA VAL A 20 -12.35 11.88 -11.87
C VAL A 20 -13.27 10.77 -11.40
N ASP A 21 -14.17 10.27 -12.25
CA ASP A 21 -15.03 9.12 -11.92
C ASP A 21 -14.21 7.84 -11.72
N ALA A 22 -13.11 7.68 -12.47
CA ALA A 22 -12.20 6.56 -12.31
C ALA A 22 -11.45 6.66 -10.97
N TYR A 23 -11.04 7.86 -10.57
CA TYR A 23 -10.50 8.10 -9.23
C TYR A 23 -11.55 7.86 -8.15
N ILE A 24 -12.81 8.28 -8.32
CA ILE A 24 -13.87 8.04 -7.33
C ILE A 24 -14.20 6.54 -7.23
N LEU A 25 -14.32 5.83 -8.35
CA LEU A 25 -14.54 4.39 -8.36
C LEU A 25 -13.34 3.64 -7.78
N ALA A 26 -12.11 4.03 -8.13
CA ALA A 26 -10.90 3.50 -7.53
C ALA A 26 -10.87 3.79 -6.02
N MET A 27 -11.23 4.99 -5.56
CA MET A 27 -11.32 5.34 -4.14
C MET A 27 -12.43 4.61 -3.39
N ASN A 28 -13.51 4.24 -4.08
CA ASN A 28 -14.62 3.45 -3.51
C ASN A 28 -14.35 1.94 -3.53
N THR A 29 -13.41 1.48 -4.36
CA THR A 29 -12.99 0.07 -4.44
C THR A 29 -11.68 -0.21 -3.70
N MET A 30 -10.85 0.82 -3.50
CA MET A 30 -9.60 0.81 -2.75
C MET A 30 -9.84 1.31 -1.32
N SER A 31 -9.21 0.71 -0.31
CA SER A 31 -9.36 1.23 1.06
C SER A 31 -8.84 2.68 1.13
N PRO A 32 -9.51 3.60 1.85
CA PRO A 32 -9.05 5.00 1.96
C PRO A 32 -7.60 5.14 2.45
N ILE A 33 -7.13 4.19 3.27
CA ILE A 33 -5.74 4.15 3.77
C ILE A 33 -4.77 3.81 2.63
N THR A 34 -5.12 2.85 1.77
CA THR A 34 -4.32 2.52 0.58
C THR A 34 -4.24 3.71 -0.37
N ALA A 35 -5.36 4.38 -0.64
CA ALA A 35 -5.38 5.57 -1.51
C ALA A 35 -4.49 6.70 -0.98
N LYS A 36 -4.57 7.00 0.33
CA LYS A 36 -3.70 7.96 1.01
C LYS A 36 -2.22 7.66 0.76
N TYR A 37 -1.79 6.41 0.98
CA TYR A 37 -0.38 6.04 0.85
C TYR A 37 0.10 5.90 -0.59
N THR A 38 -0.78 5.55 -1.52
CA THR A 38 -0.50 5.65 -2.96
C THR A 38 -0.15 7.08 -3.36
N ILE A 39 -0.96 8.06 -2.95
CA ILE A 39 -0.71 9.48 -3.26
C ILE A 39 0.59 9.95 -2.59
N GLN A 40 0.80 9.63 -1.31
CA GLN A 40 2.00 10.05 -0.58
C GLN A 40 3.28 9.48 -1.19
N TYR A 41 3.31 8.18 -1.52
CA TYR A 41 4.50 7.58 -2.10
C TYR A 41 4.76 8.05 -3.53
N LYS A 42 3.70 8.20 -4.34
CA LYS A 42 3.79 8.82 -5.66
C LYS A 42 4.44 10.19 -5.57
N GLN A 43 3.89 11.08 -4.73
CA GLN A 43 4.44 12.44 -4.57
C GLN A 43 5.89 12.43 -4.10
N ALA A 44 6.26 11.54 -3.16
CA ALA A 44 7.63 11.43 -2.68
C ALA A 44 8.60 11.00 -3.80
N VAL A 45 8.22 10.04 -4.63
CA VAL A 45 9.04 9.59 -5.78
C VAL A 45 9.12 10.69 -6.84
N GLU A 46 7.99 11.28 -7.22
CA GLU A 46 7.94 12.31 -8.28
C GLU A 46 8.74 13.56 -7.88
N GLN A 47 8.67 13.98 -6.61
CA GLN A 47 9.47 15.08 -6.08
C GLN A 47 10.97 14.74 -6.06
N LYS A 48 11.34 13.52 -5.61
CA LYS A 48 12.74 13.12 -5.50
C LYS A 48 13.39 12.89 -6.87
N CYS A 49 12.63 12.39 -7.83
CA CYS A 49 13.11 11.99 -9.15
C CYS A 49 12.77 12.98 -10.27
N ASN A 50 12.07 14.07 -9.92
CA ASN A 50 11.64 15.13 -10.85
C ASN A 50 10.99 14.58 -12.14
N THR A 51 10.17 13.54 -11.99
CA THR A 51 9.57 12.79 -13.10
C THR A 51 8.20 12.30 -12.68
N ALA A 52 7.19 12.41 -13.55
CA ALA A 52 5.86 11.86 -13.30
C ALA A 52 5.84 10.33 -13.46
N LEU A 53 5.21 9.61 -12.54
CA LEU A 53 5.07 8.16 -12.63
C LEU A 53 3.95 7.78 -13.60
N SER A 54 4.21 6.78 -14.45
CA SER A 54 3.18 6.22 -15.33
C SER A 54 2.18 5.35 -14.56
N VAL A 55 1.00 5.12 -15.15
CA VAL A 55 -0.01 4.21 -14.59
C VAL A 55 0.55 2.79 -14.40
N GLU A 56 1.40 2.33 -15.30
CA GLU A 56 2.08 1.03 -15.22
C GLU A 56 3.02 0.96 -14.01
N GLN A 57 3.76 2.03 -13.74
CA GLN A 57 4.63 2.12 -12.56
C GLN A 57 3.82 2.15 -11.26
N LEU A 58 2.71 2.88 -11.23
CA LEU A 58 1.81 2.94 -10.06
C LEU A 58 1.14 1.59 -9.76
N ASN A 59 0.84 0.80 -10.80
CA ASN A 59 0.26 -0.53 -10.69
C ASN A 59 1.32 -1.65 -10.58
N SER A 60 2.61 -1.30 -10.53
CA SER A 60 3.67 -2.29 -10.44
C SER A 60 3.73 -2.93 -9.05
N LYS A 61 4.09 -4.22 -8.99
CA LYS A 61 4.32 -4.94 -7.72
C LYS A 61 5.29 -4.17 -6.80
N ALA A 62 6.31 -3.55 -7.38
CA ALA A 62 7.30 -2.74 -6.67
C ALA A 62 6.66 -1.57 -5.92
N PHE A 63 5.80 -0.80 -6.59
CA PHE A 63 5.10 0.32 -5.98
C PHE A 63 4.09 -0.15 -4.93
N THR A 64 3.30 -1.18 -5.25
CA THR A 64 2.29 -1.74 -4.34
C THR A 64 2.90 -2.25 -3.04
N ASN A 65 4.09 -2.86 -3.07
CA ASN A 65 4.77 -3.32 -1.87
C ASN A 65 5.05 -2.20 -0.87
N VAL A 66 5.52 -1.04 -1.35
CA VAL A 66 5.81 0.11 -0.48
C VAL A 66 4.53 0.69 0.10
N VAL A 67 3.47 0.80 -0.72
CA VAL A 67 2.14 1.22 -0.25
C VAL A 67 1.62 0.27 0.82
N GLN A 68 1.68 -1.04 0.57
CA GLN A 68 1.21 -2.05 1.51
C GLN A 68 1.99 -1.99 2.83
N ALA A 69 3.29 -1.70 2.80
CA ALA A 69 4.06 -1.54 4.02
C ALA A 69 3.53 -0.39 4.89
N MET A 70 3.22 0.77 4.30
CA MET A 70 2.64 1.90 5.05
C MET A 70 1.23 1.58 5.57
N VAL A 71 0.40 0.91 4.76
CA VAL A 71 -0.96 0.47 5.15
C VAL A 71 -0.90 -0.49 6.34
N SER A 72 -0.03 -1.51 6.27
CA SER A 72 0.16 -2.48 7.34
C SER A 72 0.70 -1.81 8.61
N SER A 73 1.61 -0.85 8.47
CA SER A 73 2.18 -0.12 9.61
C SER A 73 1.13 0.72 10.33
N GLU A 74 0.32 1.48 9.59
CA GLU A 74 -0.79 2.24 10.20
C GLU A 74 -1.79 1.30 10.91
N THR A 75 -2.05 0.13 10.34
CA THR A 75 -2.96 -0.85 10.94
C THR A 75 -2.40 -1.43 12.23
N VAL A 76 -1.13 -1.86 12.23
CA VAL A 76 -0.42 -2.37 13.42
C VAL A 76 -0.37 -1.32 14.53
N ASP A 77 -0.07 -0.07 14.20
CA ASP A 77 -0.05 1.04 15.16
C ASP A 77 -1.43 1.29 15.77
N ARG A 78 -2.48 1.34 14.96
CA ARG A 78 -3.86 1.56 15.45
C ARG A 78 -4.34 0.41 16.34
N MET A 79 -3.88 -0.80 16.06
CA MET A 79 -4.21 -1.99 16.86
C MET A 79 -3.30 -2.16 18.08
N GLY A 80 -2.21 -1.39 18.19
CA GLY A 80 -1.26 -1.49 19.29
C GLY A 80 -0.58 -2.86 19.36
N LEU A 81 -0.37 -3.52 18.22
CA LEU A 81 0.18 -4.88 18.20
C LEU A 81 1.67 -4.92 18.56
N ASP A 82 2.43 -3.90 18.16
CA ASP A 82 3.85 -3.78 18.54
C ASP A 82 3.98 -2.93 19.82
N ALA A 83 4.59 -3.52 20.86
CA ALA A 83 4.72 -2.91 22.18
C ALA A 83 5.49 -1.58 22.18
N ALA A 84 6.37 -1.36 21.20
CA ALA A 84 7.11 -0.12 21.05
C ALA A 84 6.25 1.04 20.53
N GLY A 85 5.16 0.74 19.81
CA GLY A 85 4.37 1.71 19.04
C GLY A 85 5.19 2.48 17.99
N GLY A 86 4.53 3.34 17.23
CA GLY A 86 5.21 4.22 16.26
C GLY A 86 5.75 3.49 15.03
N SER A 87 5.23 2.31 14.72
CA SER A 87 5.59 1.52 13.55
C SER A 87 5.36 2.27 12.23
N LEU A 88 4.31 3.09 12.14
CA LEU A 88 4.08 3.96 10.99
C LEU A 88 5.15 5.03 10.86
N GLN A 89 5.51 5.71 11.95
CA GLN A 89 6.51 6.77 11.93
C GLN A 89 7.88 6.23 11.51
N ASP A 90 8.29 5.09 12.06
CA ASP A 90 9.56 4.45 11.72
C ASP A 90 9.55 3.95 10.27
N THR A 91 8.44 3.37 9.81
CA THR A 91 8.28 2.92 8.42
C THR A 91 8.40 4.08 7.44
N LEU A 92 7.73 5.21 7.71
CA LEU A 92 7.85 6.41 6.88
C LEU A 92 9.28 6.95 6.86
N SER A 93 10.02 6.85 7.98
CA SER A 93 11.43 7.24 8.05
C SER A 93 12.30 6.37 7.14
N VAL A 94 12.14 5.04 7.21
CA VAL A 94 12.88 4.08 6.37
C VAL A 94 12.53 4.32 4.91
N ILE A 95 11.25 4.49 4.57
CA ILE A 95 10.81 4.72 3.19
C ILE A 95 11.42 5.99 2.63
N GLY A 96 11.29 7.12 3.35
CA GLY A 96 11.79 8.42 2.88
C GLY A 96 13.30 8.41 2.58
N LYS A 97 14.09 7.72 3.42
CA LYS A 97 15.55 7.57 3.23
C LYS A 97 15.89 6.75 1.99
N ASN A 98 15.08 5.74 1.67
CA ASN A 98 15.39 4.72 0.68
C ASN A 98 14.64 4.89 -0.65
N VAL A 99 13.88 5.97 -0.85
CA VAL A 99 13.26 6.26 -2.15
C VAL A 99 14.36 6.36 -3.23
N THR A 100 14.24 5.59 -4.31
CA THR A 100 15.17 5.65 -5.45
C THR A 100 14.41 5.80 -6.76
N CYS A 101 15.07 6.39 -7.76
CA CYS A 101 14.48 6.62 -9.08
C CYS A 101 14.57 5.41 -10.01
N SER A 102 15.43 4.44 -9.69
CA SER A 102 15.66 3.24 -10.50
C SER A 102 14.94 2.00 -9.97
N ASP A 103 14.66 1.93 -8.66
CA ASP A 103 13.97 0.81 -8.04
C ASP A 103 12.90 1.33 -7.05
N LEU A 104 11.65 1.31 -7.50
CA LEU A 104 10.49 1.70 -6.68
C LEU A 104 10.28 0.75 -5.48
N ASN A 105 10.88 -0.45 -5.49
CA ASN A 105 10.79 -1.42 -4.39
C ASN A 105 11.92 -1.27 -3.37
N ALA A 106 12.93 -0.43 -3.63
CA ALA A 106 14.08 -0.27 -2.74
C ALA A 106 13.68 0.10 -1.29
N PRO A 107 12.70 1.01 -1.05
CA PRO A 107 12.19 1.27 0.29
C PRO A 107 11.67 0.03 1.02
N PHE A 108 10.95 -0.83 0.31
CA PHE A 108 10.36 -2.03 0.89
C PHE A 108 11.44 -3.06 1.24
N LYS A 109 12.42 -3.27 0.36
CA LYS A 109 13.57 -4.14 0.63
C LYS A 109 14.36 -3.65 1.85
N ALA A 110 14.64 -2.34 1.92
CA ALA A 110 15.32 -1.74 3.06
C ALA A 110 14.58 -1.98 4.38
N LEU A 111 13.24 -1.93 4.37
CA LEU A 111 12.41 -2.22 5.54
C LEU A 111 12.52 -3.69 5.97
N LEU A 112 12.52 -4.64 5.03
CA LEU A 112 12.67 -6.07 5.32
C LEU A 112 14.07 -6.44 5.83
N ASP A 113 15.10 -5.72 5.37
CA ASP A 113 16.50 -5.99 5.74
C ASP A 113 16.94 -5.26 7.04
N ASP A 114 16.12 -4.33 7.55
CA ASP A 114 16.41 -3.56 8.76
C ASP A 114 16.20 -4.39 10.04
N LYS A 115 17.32 -4.80 10.66
CA LYS A 115 17.33 -5.62 11.87
C LYS A 115 16.80 -4.91 13.10
N ASP A 116 17.03 -3.60 13.20
CA ASP A 116 16.59 -2.81 14.35
C ASP A 116 15.08 -2.57 14.25
N PHE A 117 14.59 -2.27 13.04
CA PHE A 117 13.17 -2.23 12.73
C PHE A 117 12.51 -3.57 13.06
N THR A 118 13.10 -4.68 12.60
CA THR A 118 12.59 -6.03 12.85
C THR A 118 12.48 -6.36 14.32
N ARG A 119 13.50 -5.99 15.10
CA ARG A 119 13.51 -6.22 16.55
C ARG A 119 12.45 -5.39 17.27
N LYS A 120 12.25 -4.15 16.83
CA LYS A 120 11.32 -3.18 17.45
C LYS A 120 9.87 -3.47 17.10
N HIS A 121 9.60 -3.85 15.85
CA HIS A 121 8.25 -4.03 15.28
C HIS A 121 8.06 -5.46 14.78
N GLN A 122 8.02 -6.42 15.72
CA GLN A 122 8.00 -7.85 15.39
C GLN A 122 6.74 -8.26 14.64
N HIS A 123 5.57 -7.75 15.04
CA HIS A 123 4.31 -8.07 14.41
C HIS A 123 4.24 -7.50 12.99
N LEU A 124 4.60 -6.22 12.84
CA LEU A 124 4.68 -5.61 11.51
C LEU A 124 5.66 -6.36 10.61
N SER A 125 6.86 -6.66 11.10
CA SER A 125 7.89 -7.33 10.30
C SER A 125 7.42 -8.70 9.82
N LYS A 126 6.73 -9.47 10.68
CA LYS A 126 6.10 -10.73 10.27
C LYS A 126 5.07 -10.52 9.17
N VAL A 127 4.19 -9.52 9.29
CA VAL A 127 3.21 -9.17 8.25
C VAL A 127 3.88 -8.84 6.92
N LEU A 128 4.95 -8.05 6.94
CA LEU A 128 5.66 -7.62 5.74
C LEU A 128 6.40 -8.77 5.06
N HIS A 129 7.03 -9.66 5.82
CA HIS A 129 7.65 -10.86 5.27
C HIS A 129 6.61 -11.83 4.69
N THR A 130 5.48 -12.03 5.36
CA THR A 130 4.38 -12.84 4.83
C THR A 130 3.82 -12.24 3.54
N TRP A 131 3.63 -10.92 3.48
CA TRP A 131 3.24 -10.24 2.25
C TRP A 131 4.24 -10.49 1.11
N ASN A 132 5.54 -10.30 1.37
CA ASN A 132 6.59 -10.52 0.39
C ASN A 132 6.59 -11.97 -0.13
N GLU A 133 6.40 -12.94 0.76
CA GLU A 133 6.29 -14.35 0.41
C GLU A 133 5.09 -14.60 -0.51
N VAL A 134 3.89 -14.13 -0.15
CA VAL A 134 2.67 -14.29 -0.96
C VAL A 134 2.82 -13.63 -2.34
N VAL A 135 3.39 -12.42 -2.41
CA VAL A 135 3.59 -11.71 -3.67
C VAL A 135 4.66 -12.36 -4.55
N SER A 136 5.67 -12.99 -3.95
CA SER A 136 6.69 -13.74 -4.69
C SER A 136 6.15 -15.04 -5.30
N GLN A 137 5.17 -15.66 -4.64
CA GLN A 137 4.54 -16.90 -5.10
C GLN A 137 3.37 -16.63 -6.06
N SER A 138 2.83 -15.42 -6.11
CA SER A 138 1.78 -15.05 -7.06
C SER A 138 2.34 -14.90 -8.47
N LYS A 139 1.88 -15.78 -9.38
CA LYS A 139 2.18 -15.66 -10.82
C LYS A 139 1.69 -14.29 -11.34
N PRO A 140 2.38 -13.71 -12.35
CA PRO A 140 1.86 -12.55 -13.07
C PRO A 140 0.47 -12.80 -13.66
#